data_AF-A0AA96TJD3-F1
#
_entry.id   AF-A0AA96TJD3-F1
#
_cell.length_a   1.000
_cell.length_b   1.000
_cell.length_c   1.000
_cell.angle_alpha   90.00
_cell.angle_beta   90.00
_cell.angle_gamma   90.00
#
_symmetry.space_group_name_H-M   'P 1'
#
loop_
_entity.id
_entity.type
_entity.pdbx_description
1 polymer ?
#
loop_
_entity_poly.entity_id
_entity_poly.type
_entity_poly.pdbx_seq_one_letter_code
_entity_poly.pdbx_strand_id
1 'polypeptide(L)'
;MSASQPATTATPTTAVALDDLSDSVELLHLVDAQLDALKSVKTVLQRKIKSRLGLAEVGLVAGRPAVTWRRTLRVALSQKLIKALHPEVLADCEEITEVRTFLLTEAT
;
A
#
# COMPACT_ATOMS: atom_id res chain seq x y z
N MET A 1 -9.82 34.79 -28.82
CA MET A 1 -9.74 34.60 -27.36
C MET A 1 -8.74 33.48 -27.13
N SER A 2 -7.54 33.83 -26.67
CA SER A 2 -6.42 32.88 -26.48
C SER A 2 -6.64 32.09 -25.19
N ALA A 3 -6.69 30.76 -25.28
CA ALA A 3 -6.65 29.89 -24.12
C ALA A 3 -5.19 29.46 -23.89
N SER A 4 -4.57 29.99 -22.84
CA SER A 4 -3.24 29.60 -22.37
C SER A 4 -3.23 28.14 -21.96
N GLN A 5 -2.33 27.36 -22.54
CA GLN A 5 -1.98 26.02 -22.04
C GLN A 5 -1.31 26.15 -20.66
N PRO A 6 -1.61 25.29 -19.67
CA PRO A 6 -0.80 25.19 -18.48
C PRO A 6 0.55 24.59 -18.87
N ALA A 7 1.63 25.34 -18.63
CA ALA A 7 2.98 24.90 -18.85
C ALA A 7 3.31 23.75 -17.89
N THR A 8 3.41 22.53 -18.44
CA THR A 8 4.05 21.40 -17.77
C THR A 8 5.52 21.78 -17.54
N THR A 9 5.83 22.22 -16.33
CA THR A 9 7.19 22.43 -15.88
C THR A 9 7.77 21.05 -15.60
N ALA A 10 8.53 20.51 -16.55
CA ALA A 10 9.33 19.31 -16.34
C ALA A 10 10.43 19.65 -15.33
N THR A 11 10.26 19.19 -14.09
CA THR A 11 11.30 19.27 -13.05
C THR A 11 12.52 18.49 -13.53
N PRO A 12 13.74 19.06 -13.49
CA PRO A 12 14.94 18.32 -13.88
C PRO A 12 15.17 17.16 -12.91
N THR A 13 15.13 15.94 -13.42
CA THR A 13 15.52 14.73 -12.68
C THR A 13 17.01 14.79 -12.39
N THR A 14 17.38 15.28 -11.20
CA THR A 14 18.76 15.24 -10.73
C THR A 14 19.07 13.84 -10.21
N ALA A 15 19.82 13.06 -10.99
CA ALA A 15 20.36 11.78 -10.54
C ALA A 15 21.50 11.99 -9.54
N VAL A 16 21.60 11.11 -8.55
CA VAL A 16 22.67 11.09 -7.54
C VAL A 16 23.41 9.76 -7.68
N ALA A 17 24.74 9.79 -7.77
CA ALA A 17 25.57 8.60 -7.78
C ALA A 17 25.59 7.97 -6.37
N LEU A 18 25.37 6.65 -6.29
CA LEU A 18 25.30 5.88 -5.05
C LEU A 18 26.28 4.69 -5.07
N ASP A 19 27.37 4.78 -5.84
CA ASP A 19 28.33 3.69 -6.04
C ASP A 19 28.92 3.17 -4.70
N ASP A 20 29.07 4.07 -3.72
CA ASP A 20 29.53 3.79 -2.37
C ASP A 20 28.53 2.99 -1.52
N LEU A 21 27.27 2.91 -1.96
CA LEU A 21 26.19 2.16 -1.30
C LEU A 21 25.74 0.93 -2.09
N SER A 22 26.50 0.52 -3.12
CA SER A 22 26.20 -0.65 -3.95
C SER A 22 25.94 -1.92 -3.13
N ASP A 23 26.82 -2.24 -2.17
CA ASP A 23 26.65 -3.37 -1.24
C ASP A 23 25.33 -3.29 -0.44
N SER A 24 24.92 -2.07 -0.06
CA SER A 24 23.67 -1.85 0.70
C SER A 24 22.43 -2.07 -0.17
N VAL A 25 22.50 -1.67 -1.45
CA VAL A 25 21.43 -1.90 -2.44
C VAL A 25 21.27 -3.40 -2.70
N GLU A 26 22.37 -4.14 -2.86
CA GLU A 26 22.33 -5.60 -3.04
C GLU A 26 21.78 -6.32 -1.81
N LEU A 27 22.22 -5.95 -0.62
CA LEU A 27 21.68 -6.50 0.63
C LEU A 27 20.18 -6.22 0.74
N LEU A 28 19.74 -5.02 0.35
CA LEU A 28 18.32 -4.65 0.38
C LEU A 28 17.50 -5.51 -0.59
N HIS A 29 18.00 -5.80 -1.80
CA HIS A 29 17.37 -6.74 -2.73
C HIS A 29 17.18 -8.13 -2.10
N LEU A 30 18.21 -8.65 -1.44
CA LEU A 30 18.14 -9.94 -0.78
C LEU A 30 17.10 -9.96 0.35
N VAL A 31 17.07 -8.89 1.16
CA VAL A 31 16.11 -8.75 2.26
C VAL A 31 14.67 -8.67 1.73
N ASP A 32 14.42 -7.87 0.70
CA ASP A 32 13.10 -7.74 0.10
C ASP A 32 12.60 -9.08 -0.48
N ALA A 33 13.46 -9.82 -1.17
CA ALA A 33 13.13 -11.16 -1.66
C ALA A 33 12.75 -12.12 -0.52
N GLN A 34 13.46 -12.10 0.60
CA GLN A 34 13.13 -12.92 1.77
C GLN A 34 11.82 -12.48 2.42
N LEU A 35 11.58 -11.17 2.55
CA LEU A 35 10.34 -10.64 3.09
C LEU A 35 9.14 -11.06 2.23
N ASP A 36 9.27 -11.03 0.91
CA ASP A 36 8.20 -11.42 0.00
C ASP A 36 7.92 -12.93 0.06
N ALA A 37 8.96 -13.75 0.15
CA ALA A 37 8.79 -15.18 0.41
C ALA A 37 8.05 -15.44 1.74
N LEU A 38 8.44 -14.75 2.82
CA LEU A 38 7.78 -14.86 4.12
C LEU A 38 6.33 -14.34 4.09
N LYS A 39 6.04 -13.25 3.38
CA LYS A 39 4.67 -12.75 3.16
C LYS A 39 3.81 -13.77 2.44
N SER A 40 4.36 -14.45 1.43
CA SER A 40 3.67 -15.52 0.70
C SER A 40 3.33 -16.69 1.63
N VAL A 41 4.31 -17.20 2.38
CA VAL A 41 4.12 -18.28 3.35
C VAL A 41 3.08 -17.90 4.41
N LYS A 42 3.19 -16.69 4.98
CA LYS A 42 2.20 -16.15 5.94
C LYS A 42 0.80 -16.16 5.35
N THR A 43 0.63 -15.72 4.11
CA THR A 43 -0.67 -15.67 3.43
C THR A 43 -1.27 -17.06 3.27
N VAL A 44 -0.46 -18.06 2.87
CA VAL A 44 -0.90 -19.46 2.76
C VAL A 44 -1.34 -20.02 4.11
N LEU A 45 -0.54 -19.84 5.16
CA LEU A 45 -0.87 -20.29 6.51
C LEU A 45 -2.13 -19.63 7.06
N GLN A 46 -2.24 -18.30 6.91
CA GLN A 46 -3.43 -17.57 7.33
C GLN A 46 -4.68 -18.05 6.58
N ARG A 47 -4.60 -18.28 5.27
CA ARG A 47 -5.72 -18.80 4.49
C ARG A 47 -6.18 -20.16 5.03
N LYS A 48 -5.23 -21.06 5.32
CA LYS A 48 -5.54 -22.38 5.90
C LYS A 48 -6.24 -22.26 7.25
N ILE A 49 -5.73 -21.40 8.14
CA ILE A 49 -6.33 -21.17 9.46
C ILE A 49 -7.73 -20.55 9.33
N LYS A 50 -7.88 -19.49 8.51
CA LYS A 50 -9.16 -18.80 8.28
C LYS A 50 -10.22 -19.74 7.71
N SER A 51 -9.84 -20.58 6.74
CA SER A 51 -10.73 -21.59 6.16
C SER A 51 -11.24 -22.57 7.22
N ARG A 52 -10.37 -23.01 8.13
CA ARG A 52 -10.77 -23.91 9.22
C ARG A 52 -11.60 -23.20 10.31
N LEU A 53 -11.30 -21.95 10.59
CA LEU A 53 -11.99 -21.13 11.59
C LEU A 53 -13.43 -20.78 11.14
N GLY A 54 -13.65 -20.57 9.84
CA GLY A 54 -14.97 -20.26 9.28
C GLY A 54 -15.57 -19.00 9.91
N LEU A 55 -16.79 -19.13 10.44
CA LEU A 55 -17.53 -18.04 11.11
C LEU A 55 -17.24 -17.93 12.61
N ALA A 56 -16.48 -18.87 13.19
CA ALA A 56 -16.16 -18.83 14.61
C ALA A 56 -15.26 -17.62 14.92
N GLU A 57 -15.52 -16.94 16.04
CA GLU A 57 -14.79 -15.72 16.40
C GLU A 57 -13.37 -16.01 16.92
N VAL A 58 -13.18 -17.13 17.62
CA VAL A 58 -11.92 -17.52 18.27
C VAL A 58 -11.52 -18.94 17.90
N GLY A 59 -10.24 -19.13 17.55
CA GLY A 59 -9.63 -20.44 17.31
C GLY A 59 -8.69 -20.83 18.45
N LEU A 60 -8.77 -22.10 18.87
CA LEU A 60 -7.99 -22.64 19.99
C LEU A 60 -6.87 -23.56 19.50
N VAL A 61 -5.74 -23.57 20.21
CA VAL A 61 -4.66 -24.56 20.09
C VAL A 61 -4.36 -25.09 21.48
N ALA A 62 -4.41 -26.41 21.67
CA ALA A 62 -4.26 -27.05 22.99
C ALA A 62 -5.17 -26.44 24.08
N GLY A 63 -6.43 -26.13 23.70
CA GLY A 63 -7.42 -25.53 24.60
C GLY A 63 -7.21 -24.05 24.92
N ARG A 64 -6.19 -23.40 24.36
CA ARG A 64 -5.87 -21.98 24.59
C ARG A 64 -6.19 -21.13 23.35
N PRO A 65 -6.76 -19.92 23.50
CA PRO A 65 -6.96 -19.00 22.39
C PRO A 65 -5.65 -18.68 21.66
N ALA A 66 -5.63 -18.88 20.34
CA ALA A 66 -4.46 -18.67 19.51
C ALA A 66 -4.73 -17.67 18.36
N VAL A 67 -5.99 -17.58 17.90
CA VAL A 67 -6.40 -16.64 16.85
C VAL A 67 -7.79 -16.11 17.16
N THR A 68 -8.07 -14.88 16.74
CA THR A 68 -9.40 -14.27 16.84
C THR A 68 -9.64 -13.35 15.65
N TRP A 69 -10.90 -13.23 15.25
CA TRP A 69 -11.31 -12.11 14.40
C TRP A 69 -11.39 -10.84 15.24
N ARG A 70 -10.86 -9.74 14.71
CA ARG A 70 -11.06 -8.40 15.27
C ARG A 70 -12.00 -7.64 14.35
N ARG A 71 -13.16 -7.22 14.86
CA ARG A 71 -14.07 -6.32 14.15
C ARG A 71 -13.71 -4.89 14.51
N THR A 72 -13.47 -4.06 13.51
CA THR A 72 -13.26 -2.62 13.68
C THR A 72 -14.21 -1.90 12.74
N LEU A 73 -14.99 -0.96 13.26
CA LEU A 73 -15.80 -0.07 12.43
C LEU A 73 -14.88 0.97 11.80
N ARG A 74 -14.94 1.10 10.48
CA ARG A 74 -14.25 2.16 9.74
C ARG A 74 -15.31 3.14 9.24
N VAL A 75 -15.22 4.39 9.70
CA VAL A 75 -15.94 5.50 9.08
C VAL A 75 -15.10 5.99 7.91
N ALA A 76 -15.68 5.99 6.72
CA ALA A 76 -15.04 6.49 5.52
C ALA A 76 -16.03 7.32 4.72
N LEU A 77 -15.55 8.43 4.17
CA LEU A 77 -16.33 9.29 3.30
C LEU A 77 -16.50 8.61 1.94
N SER A 78 -17.75 8.46 1.49
CA SER A 78 -18.06 7.79 0.23
C SER A 78 -17.98 8.80 -0.93
N GLN A 79 -16.82 8.85 -1.59
CA GLN A 79 -16.63 9.73 -2.75
C GLN A 79 -17.67 9.48 -3.84
N LYS A 80 -18.13 8.23 -4.01
CA LYS A 80 -19.20 7.89 -4.96
C LYS A 80 -20.52 8.58 -4.64
N LEU A 81 -20.89 8.66 -3.37
CA LEU A 81 -22.12 9.34 -2.95
C LEU A 81 -22.01 10.86 -3.10
N ILE A 82 -20.85 11.44 -2.79
CA ILE A 82 -20.62 12.88 -3.01
C ILE A 82 -20.74 13.22 -4.49
N LYS A 83 -20.09 12.45 -5.36
CA LYS A 83 -20.21 12.63 -6.82
C LYS A 83 -21.65 12.56 -7.33
N ALA A 84 -22.50 11.75 -6.70
CA ALA A 84 -23.88 11.55 -7.11
C ALA A 84 -24.86 12.58 -6.53
N LEU A 85 -24.65 13.03 -5.29
CA LEU A 85 -25.59 13.87 -4.54
C LEU A 85 -25.17 15.34 -4.44
N HIS A 86 -23.86 15.60 -4.43
CA HIS A 86 -23.27 16.93 -4.26
C HIS A 86 -22.04 17.10 -5.17
N PRO A 87 -22.20 17.02 -6.51
CA PRO A 87 -21.08 17.19 -7.44
C PRO A 87 -20.42 18.58 -7.34
N GLU A 88 -21.16 19.59 -6.89
CA GLU A 88 -20.70 20.98 -6.76
C GLU A 88 -19.57 21.16 -5.73
N VAL A 89 -19.53 20.36 -4.67
CA VAL A 89 -18.49 20.46 -3.62
C VAL A 89 -17.33 19.50 -3.84
N LEU A 90 -17.36 18.70 -4.91
CA LEU A 90 -16.33 17.67 -5.15
C LEU A 90 -14.94 18.29 -5.28
N ALA A 91 -14.82 19.37 -6.06
CA ALA A 91 -13.56 20.06 -6.29
C ALA A 91 -13.00 20.66 -5.00
N ASP A 92 -13.87 21.18 -4.12
CA ASP A 92 -13.46 21.76 -2.83
C ASP A 92 -12.98 20.70 -1.83
N CYS A 93 -13.31 19.43 -2.09
CA CYS A 93 -12.92 18.29 -1.26
C CYS A 93 -11.72 17.51 -1.83
N GLU A 94 -11.23 17.86 -3.03
CA GLU A 94 -10.10 17.18 -3.68
C GLU A 94 -8.78 17.82 -3.27
N GLU A 95 -7.96 17.07 -2.54
CA GLU A 95 -6.58 17.44 -2.21
C GLU A 95 -5.62 16.56 -3.00
N ILE A 96 -4.87 17.17 -3.91
CA ILE A 96 -3.80 16.49 -4.66
C ILE A 96 -2.50 16.72 -3.92
N THR A 97 -1.98 15.66 -3.29
CA THR A 97 -0.66 15.66 -2.64
C THR A 97 0.29 14.78 -3.43
N GLU A 98 1.50 15.29 -3.71
CA GLU A 98 2.56 14.48 -4.29
C GLU A 98 3.07 13.47 -3.26
N VAL A 99 3.03 12.19 -3.61
CA VAL A 99 3.58 11.11 -2.78
C VAL A 99 4.74 10.46 -3.52
N ARG A 100 5.95 10.56 -2.93
CA ARG A 100 7.13 9.87 -3.43
C ARG A 100 7.17 8.47 -2.85
N THR A 101 7.21 7.46 -3.72
CA THR A 101 7.39 6.07 -3.31
C THR A 101 8.84 5.68 -3.53
N PHE A 102 9.51 5.23 -2.46
CA PHE A 102 10.83 4.61 -2.59
C PHE A 102 10.64 3.19 -3.12
N LEU A 103 11.21 2.90 -4.29
CA LEU A 103 11.16 1.60 -4.93
C LEU A 103 12.58 1.18 -5.28
N LEU A 104 12.91 -0.05 -4.93
CA LEU A 104 14.12 -0.69 -5.42
C LEU A 104 13.87 -1.12 -6.86
N THR A 105 14.69 -0.67 -7.80
CA THR A 105 14.61 -1.02 -9.22
C THR A 105 15.81 -1.86 -9.59
N GLU A 106 15.64 -2.79 -10.53
CA GLU A 106 16.76 -3.53 -11.12
C GLU A 106 17.76 -2.52 -11.74
N ALA A 107 19.03 -2.58 -11.32
CA ALA A 107 20.10 -1.89 -12.03
C ALA A 107 20.35 -2.66 -13.33
N THR A 108 20.18 -2.00 -14.48
CA THR A 108 20.41 -2.60 -15.81
C THR A 108 21.89 -2.59 -16.15
#